data_AF-A0A560KXR0-F1
#
_entry.id   AF-A0A560KXR0-F1
#
_cell.length_a   1.000
_cell.length_b   1.000
_cell.length_c   1.000
_cell.angle_alpha   90.00
_cell.angle_beta   90.00
_cell.angle_gamma   90.00
#
_symmetry.space_group_name_H-M   'P 1'
#
loop_
_entity.id
_entity.type
_entity.pdbx_description
1 polymer ?
#
loop_
_entity_poly.entity_id
_entity_poly.type
_entity_poly.pdbx_seq_one_letter_code
_entity_poly.pdbx_strand_id
1 'polypeptide(L)' 'MRLSDVTCSECGAGFRRLELWSLAGQKGEYRCPACNSSVEVFDGTKLIAYRLTIEPSVRSIVKAMRG' A
#
# COMPACT_ATOMS: atom_id res chain seq x y z
N MET A 1 -2.16 -6.57 -17.39
CA MET A 1 -1.59 -6.62 -16.04
C MET A 1 -0.61 -5.49 -15.94
N ARG A 2 -0.62 -4.73 -14.84
CA ARG A 2 0.28 -3.58 -14.65
C ARG A 2 1.02 -3.72 -13.33
N LEU A 3 2.34 -3.55 -13.38
CA LEU A 3 3.20 -3.47 -12.21
C LEU A 3 3.57 -2.01 -11.98
N SER A 4 3.55 -1.58 -10.71
CA SER A 4 4.00 -0.27 -10.29
C SER A 4 4.54 -0.36 -8.87
N ASP A 5 5.15 0.71 -8.37
CA ASP A 5 5.56 0.82 -6.97
C ASP A 5 4.71 1.89 -6.29
N VAL A 6 4.45 1.71 -4.99
CA VAL A 6 3.76 2.69 -4.14
C VAL A 6 4.47 2.78 -2.80
N THR A 7 4.53 3.99 -2.25
CA THR A 7 5.21 4.25 -0.97
C THR A 7 4.21 4.87 0.01
N CYS A 8 4.22 4.40 1.25
CA CYS A 8 3.45 5.01 2.34
C CYS A 8 4.07 6.38 2.69
N SER A 9 3.29 7.45 2.62
CA SER A 9 3.72 8.80 2.95
C SER A 9 4.12 8.97 4.42
N GLU A 10 3.52 8.18 5.31
CA GLU A 10 3.68 8.35 6.76
C GLU A 10 4.97 7.73 7.29
N CYS A 11 5.24 6.47 6.95
CA CYS A 11 6.39 5.73 7.45
C CYS A 11 7.46 5.43 6.38
N GLY A 12 7.19 5.68 5.10
CA GLY A 12 8.13 5.40 4.01
C GLY A 12 8.24 3.94 3.59
N ALA A 13 7.36 3.05 4.08
CA ALA A 13 7.30 1.66 3.60
C ALA A 13 7.01 1.63 2.09
N GLY A 14 7.74 0.80 1.34
CA GLY A 14 7.59 0.65 -0.11
C GLY A 14 6.94 -0.68 -0.47
N PHE A 15 6.08 -0.67 -1.49
CA PHE A 15 5.34 -1.85 -1.95
C PHE A 15 5.41 -2.00 -3.47
N ARG A 16 5.62 -3.23 -3.93
CA ARG A 16 5.31 -3.63 -5.30
C ARG A 16 3.80 -3.79 -5.43
N ARG A 17 3.18 -2.99 -6.28
CA ARG A 17 1.75 -3.00 -6.60
C ARG A 17 1.53 -3.75 -7.91
N LEU A 18 0.54 -4.62 -7.91
CA LEU A 18 0.11 -5.41 -9.06
C LEU A 18 -1.37 -5.17 -9.33
N GLU A 19 -1.71 -4.74 -10.54
CA GLU A 19 -3.08 -4.53 -11.00
C GLU A 19 -3.46 -5.51 -12.12
N LEU A 20 -4.54 -6.26 -11.90
CA LEU A 20 -5.12 -7.19 -12.87
C LEU A 20 -6.40 -6.61 -13.48
N TRP A 21 -6.26 -6.03 -14.66
CA TRP A 21 -7.36 -5.55 -15.52
C TRP A 21 -8.40 -6.60 -15.92
N SER A 22 -8.07 -7.88 -15.93
CA SER A 22 -8.95 -8.98 -16.37
C SER A 22 -9.77 -9.59 -15.23
N LEU A 23 -9.55 -9.17 -13.99
CA LEU A 23 -10.21 -9.71 -12.81
C LEU A 23 -10.71 -8.55 -11.93
N ALA A 24 -11.99 -8.57 -11.58
CA ALA A 24 -12.55 -7.60 -10.65
C ALA A 24 -11.98 -7.78 -9.24
N GLY A 25 -11.86 -6.69 -8.50
CA GLY A 25 -11.43 -6.67 -7.11
C GLY A 25 -12.60 -6.47 -6.16
N GLN A 26 -12.28 -6.15 -4.90
CA GLN A 26 -13.24 -5.64 -3.94
C GLN A 26 -12.99 -4.16 -3.69
N LYS A 27 -14.05 -3.38 -3.49
CA LYS A 27 -13.95 -1.99 -3.05
C LYS A 27 -13.34 -1.94 -1.65
N GLY A 28 -12.41 -1.03 -1.42
CA GLY A 28 -11.77 -0.89 -0.12
C GLY A 28 -10.55 0.01 -0.15
N GLU A 29 -9.72 -0.14 0.87
CA GLU A 29 -8.44 0.54 0.96
C GLU A 29 -7.32 -0.44 1.34
N TYR A 30 -6.12 -0.16 0.87
CA TYR A 30 -4.92 -0.83 1.33
C TYR A 30 -4.27 0.05 2.41
N ARG A 31 -4.18 -0.50 3.62
CA ARG A 31 -3.48 0.13 4.74
C ARG A 31 -2.06 -0.40 4.85
N CYS A 32 -1.13 0.49 5.17
CA CYS A 32 0.25 0.13 5.41
C CYS A 32 0.35 -0.84 6.60
N PRO A 33 0.88 -2.07 6.44
CA PRO A 33 1.00 -3.02 7.55
C PRO A 33 1.96 -2.56 8.66
N ALA A 34 2.85 -1.60 8.39
CA ALA A 34 3.81 -1.11 9.36
C ALA A 34 3.28 0.01 10.27
N CYS A 35 2.38 0.87 9.77
CA CYS A 35 1.88 2.02 10.52
C CYS A 35 0.36 2.22 10.45
N ASN A 36 -0.35 1.32 9.77
CA ASN A 36 -1.80 1.30 9.59
C ASN A 36 -2.42 2.50 8.84
N SER A 37 -1.60 3.40 8.29
CA SER A 37 -2.06 4.54 7.49
C SER A 37 -2.60 4.08 6.13
N SER A 38 -3.62 4.77 5.60
CA SER A 38 -4.16 4.51 4.26
C SER A 38 -3.11 4.84 3.20
N VAL A 39 -2.88 3.92 2.26
CA VAL A 39 -1.90 4.09 1.16
C VAL A 39 -2.63 4.31 -0.16
N GLU A 40 -3.71 3.57 -0.40
CA GLU A 40 -4.49 3.66 -1.63
C GLU A 40 -5.94 3.22 -1.36
N VAL A 41 -6.90 3.90 -2.01
CA VAL A 41 -8.32 3.54 -2.03
C VAL A 41 -8.68 3.08 -3.43
N PHE A 42 -9.43 2.00 -3.55
CA PHE A 42 -9.83 1.42 -4.82
C PHE A 42 -11.33 1.10 -4.86
N ASP A 43 -11.90 1.21 -6.05
CA ASP A 43 -13.32 1.08 -6.32
C ASP A 43 -13.79 -0.37 -6.55
N GLY A 44 -12.85 -1.31 -6.65
CA GLY A 44 -13.11 -2.73 -6.91
C GLY A 44 -13.20 -3.10 -8.39
N THR A 45 -13.02 -2.16 -9.33
CA THR A 45 -13.06 -2.45 -10.77
C THR A 45 -11.96 -3.41 -11.21
N LYS A 46 -10.83 -3.43 -10.50
CA LYS A 46 -9.68 -4.28 -10.79
C LYS A 46 -9.16 -4.91 -9.51
N LEU A 47 -8.70 -6.15 -9.59
CA LEU A 47 -7.97 -6.77 -8.49
C LEU A 47 -6.60 -6.12 -8.36
N ILE A 48 -6.28 -5.68 -7.15
CA ILE A 48 -4.99 -5.08 -6.80
C ILE A 48 -4.36 -5.90 -5.67
N ALA A 49 -3.07 -6.21 -5.83
CA ALA A 49 -2.28 -6.90 -4.82
C ALA A 49 -1.00 -6.11 -4.52
N TYR A 50 -0.51 -6.25 -3.29
CA TYR A 50 0.66 -5.54 -2.78
C TYR A 50 1.64 -6.52 -2.15
N ARG A 51 2.94 -6.26 -2.34
CA ARG A 51 4.03 -6.95 -1.64
C ARG A 51 4.97 -5.91 -1.04
N LEU A 52 5.25 -6.00 0.26
CA LEU A 52 6.25 -5.16 0.90
C LEU A 52 7.64 -5.40 0.27
N THR A 53 8.31 -4.33 -0.13
CA THR A 53 9.66 -4.36 -0.73
C THR A 53 10.67 -3.52 0.02
N ILE A 54 10.22 -2.52 0.78
CA ILE A 54 11.07 -1.68 1.63
C ILE A 54 10.44 -1.64 3.02
N GLU A 55 11.14 -2.22 3.99
CA GLU A 55 10.76 -2.09 5.39
C GLU A 55 11.08 -0.66 5.89
N PRO A 56 10.13 0.02 6.55
CA PRO A 56 10.37 1.33 7.10
C PRO A 56 11.28 1.24 8.34
N SER A 57 12.13 2.25 8.54
CA SER A 57 12.97 2.32 9.74
C SER A 57 12.12 2.52 11.01
N VAL A 58 12.62 2.06 12.17
CA VAL A 58 11.96 2.27 13.48
C VAL A 58 11.64 3.76 13.72
N ARG A 59 12.57 4.66 13.34
CA ARG A 59 12.37 6.11 13.47
C ARG A 59 11.19 6.60 12.63
N SER A 60 10.99 6.02 11.45
CA SER A 60 9.87 6.36 10.55
C SER A 60 8.54 5.82 11.05
N ILE A 61 8.54 4.64 11.68
CA ILE A 61 7.33 4.07 12.31
C ILE A 61 6.89 4.93 13.49
N VAL A 62 7.83 5.32 14.36
CA VAL A 62 7.54 6.21 15.50
C VAL A 62 7.02 7.58 15.03
N LYS A 63 7.52 8.10 13.90
CA LYS A 63 6.98 9.31 13.28
C LYS A 63 5.51 9.13 12.90
N ALA A 64 5.16 8.03 12.24
CA ALA A 64 3.80 7.75 11.82
C ALA A 64 2.82 7.59 13.02
N MET A 65 3.28 7.07 14.15
CA MET A 65 2.46 6.90 15.36
C MET A 65 2.17 8.20 16.14
N ARG A 66 2.90 9.29 15.85
CA ARG A 66 2.75 10.58 16.53
C ARG A 66 1.86 11.58 15.77
N GLY A 67 1.40 11.19 14.58
CA GLY A 67 0.52 11.98 13.71
C GLY A 67 -0.95 11.84 14.07
#